data_AF-A0A937KID0-F1
#
_entry.id   AF-A0A937KID0-F1
#
_cell.length_a   1.000
_cell.length_b   1.000
_cell.length_c   1.000
_cell.angle_alpha   90.00
_cell.angle_beta   90.00
_cell.angle_gamma   90.00
#
_symmetry.space_group_name_H-M   'P 1'
#
loop_
_entity.id
_entity.type
_entity.pdbx_description
1 polymer ?
#
loop_
_entity_poly.entity_id
_entity_poly.type
_entity_poly.pdbx_seq_one_letter_code
_entity_poly.pdbx_strand_id
1 'polypeptide(L)'
;MTNKNLKYQSPGINEETRFEKLHTVSFQNSQEASRLIAREISDLVKSKQEKNKSCVIGFATGSSPTIVYQEIIKIHKNESLSFKNVIAFNLDEYYSIKKDDINSYHHFMNENLFDHIDILKENINIPSGEISEKEIKKFCSWYENKIEACGGIDIQILGIGRTGHIGFNEPGSHFNSKTRLITLDHTTRFDASKSFNGIENVPSKAITMGVRTIFNSKRIIIMAWGSHKSLIVKKSVENNVDSLIPTTYLQNHKNTTLVLDSESASELTRFKTPWLVSSCDWVDSMKRRAIVWLCETTGKSILKLTDEDYNKNGLSDLLALEGSSYELNIKMFNHFQNTITGWPGGKPGADDSTRPERKSPNSKRVIIFSPHPDDDVVSMGGTFDRLVSQGHKVHIAYQVKGNIAVSDHDALKFIEVSRDMFKNDSKSVNELIKELRNNKPDKIDSQSVRNLKGFIRKREAIAATRYIGIPDSNTHFMNLPFYDTGRIKKNPHT
;
A
#
# COMPACT_ATOMS: atom_id res chain seq x y z
N MET A 1 -21.87 -4.03 -16.75
CA MET A 1 -20.48 -3.65 -16.41
C MET A 1 -19.86 -3.09 -17.67
N THR A 2 -19.50 -1.81 -17.69
CA THR A 2 -18.68 -1.25 -18.77
C THR A 2 -17.37 -2.03 -18.81
N ASN A 3 -17.03 -2.66 -19.93
CA ASN A 3 -15.78 -3.40 -20.12
C ASN A 3 -14.61 -2.40 -20.03
N LYS A 4 -14.10 -2.17 -18.82
CA LYS A 4 -12.88 -1.38 -18.62
C LYS A 4 -11.73 -2.09 -19.32
N ASN A 5 -11.06 -1.37 -20.20
CA ASN A 5 -9.86 -1.85 -20.87
C ASN A 5 -8.70 -0.88 -20.57
N LEU A 6 -7.48 -1.36 -20.77
CA LEU A 6 -6.25 -0.61 -20.48
C LEU A 6 -5.76 0.19 -21.71
N LYS A 7 -6.55 0.24 -22.79
CA LYS A 7 -6.16 0.93 -24.02
C LYS A 7 -5.94 2.39 -23.71
N TYR A 8 -4.76 2.90 -24.10
CA TYR A 8 -4.42 4.29 -23.89
C TYR A 8 -5.43 5.24 -24.54
N GLN A 9 -5.81 6.26 -23.78
CA GLN A 9 -6.54 7.42 -24.24
C GLN A 9 -5.76 8.67 -23.81
N SER A 10 -5.85 9.76 -24.56
CA SER A 10 -5.23 11.00 -24.10
C SER A 10 -5.89 11.43 -22.77
N PRO A 11 -5.09 11.85 -21.78
CA PRO A 11 -5.64 12.31 -20.52
C PRO A 11 -6.38 13.64 -20.68
N GLY A 12 -7.34 13.91 -19.80
CA GLY A 12 -8.06 15.19 -19.81
C GLY A 12 -9.04 15.43 -20.97
N ILE A 13 -9.38 14.40 -21.77
CA ILE A 13 -10.32 14.55 -22.90
C ILE A 13 -11.74 14.89 -22.42
N ASN A 14 -12.18 14.27 -21.33
CA ASN A 14 -13.55 14.39 -20.83
C ASN A 14 -13.61 15.33 -19.63
N GLU A 15 -14.77 15.95 -19.40
CA GLU A 15 -15.00 16.86 -18.27
C GLU A 15 -14.63 16.21 -16.93
N GLU A 16 -15.02 14.95 -16.72
CA GLU A 16 -14.69 14.16 -15.52
C GLU A 16 -13.18 14.02 -15.27
N THR A 17 -12.35 14.01 -16.31
CA THR A 17 -10.91 13.79 -16.22
C THR A 17 -10.09 15.02 -16.54
N ARG A 18 -10.72 16.20 -16.68
CA ARG A 18 -10.11 17.46 -17.16
C ARG A 18 -8.83 17.90 -16.42
N PHE A 19 -8.64 17.48 -15.18
CA PHE A 19 -7.45 17.78 -14.39
C PHE A 19 -6.32 16.75 -14.55
N GLU A 20 -6.61 15.58 -15.13
CA GLU A 20 -5.63 14.52 -15.33
C GLU A 20 -4.74 14.83 -16.54
N LYS A 21 -3.42 14.74 -16.34
CA LYS A 21 -2.35 14.89 -17.35
C LYS A 21 -1.67 13.55 -17.66
N LEU A 22 -2.09 12.48 -16.99
CA LEU A 22 -1.64 11.11 -17.21
C LEU A 22 -2.87 10.21 -17.33
N HIS A 23 -2.92 9.33 -18.32
CA HIS A 23 -4.09 8.46 -18.51
C HIS A 23 -4.22 7.50 -17.33
N THR A 24 -5.38 7.54 -16.65
CA THR A 24 -5.66 6.67 -15.51
C THR A 24 -6.83 5.72 -15.77
N VAL A 25 -6.74 4.50 -15.23
CA VAL A 25 -7.86 3.55 -15.19
C VAL A 25 -7.98 3.02 -13.77
N SER A 26 -9.12 3.24 -13.12
CA SER A 26 -9.38 2.75 -11.77
C SER A 26 -10.24 1.49 -11.76
N PHE A 27 -9.96 0.59 -10.84
CA PHE A 27 -10.71 -0.64 -10.57
C PHE A 27 -11.19 -0.67 -9.12
N GLN A 28 -12.13 -1.55 -8.80
CA GLN A 28 -12.57 -1.69 -7.41
C GLN A 28 -11.44 -2.21 -6.50
N ASN A 29 -10.64 -3.14 -7.03
CA ASN A 29 -9.51 -3.75 -6.34
C ASN A 29 -8.39 -4.11 -7.34
N SER A 30 -7.21 -4.45 -6.80
CA SER A 30 -6.02 -4.76 -7.59
C SER A 30 -6.10 -6.09 -8.33
N GLN A 31 -6.97 -7.03 -7.92
CA GLN A 31 -7.09 -8.36 -8.53
C GLN A 31 -7.63 -8.28 -9.96
N GLU A 32 -8.72 -7.54 -10.18
CA GLU A 32 -9.31 -7.34 -11.52
C GLU A 32 -8.32 -6.62 -12.44
N ALA A 33 -7.71 -5.54 -11.95
CA ALA A 33 -6.69 -4.79 -12.66
C ALA A 33 -5.50 -5.68 -13.07
N SER A 34 -4.99 -6.50 -12.15
CA SER A 34 -3.83 -7.36 -12.39
C SER A 34 -4.10 -8.43 -13.45
N ARG A 35 -5.32 -8.98 -13.49
CA ARG A 35 -5.74 -9.92 -14.55
C ARG A 35 -5.70 -9.28 -15.93
N LEU A 36 -6.18 -8.04 -16.05
CA LEU A 36 -6.18 -7.31 -17.33
C LEU A 36 -4.76 -6.95 -17.77
N ILE A 37 -3.89 -6.54 -16.83
CA ILE A 37 -2.47 -6.28 -17.14
C ILE A 37 -1.78 -7.56 -17.61
N ALA A 38 -1.97 -8.69 -16.91
CA ALA A 38 -1.43 -9.98 -17.30
C ALA A 38 -1.94 -10.43 -18.67
N ARG A 39 -3.21 -10.17 -18.97
CA ARG A 39 -3.83 -10.42 -20.28
C ARG A 39 -3.18 -9.57 -21.38
N GLU A 40 -3.04 -8.26 -21.19
CA GLU A 40 -2.40 -7.36 -22.17
C GLU A 40 -0.96 -7.81 -22.49
N ILE A 41 -0.19 -8.20 -21.46
CA ILE A 41 1.16 -8.75 -21.64
C ILE A 41 1.12 -10.06 -22.43
N SER A 42 0.24 -10.98 -22.07
CA SER A 42 0.12 -12.30 -22.70
C SER A 42 -0.31 -12.19 -24.16
N ASP A 43 -1.26 -11.31 -24.47
CA ASP A 43 -1.73 -11.05 -25.83
C ASP A 43 -0.62 -10.40 -26.69
N LEU A 44 0.22 -9.54 -26.09
CA LEU A 44 1.39 -8.99 -26.77
C LEU A 44 2.42 -10.07 -27.08
N VAL A 45 2.72 -10.96 -26.12
CA VAL A 45 3.64 -12.10 -26.33
C VAL A 45 3.12 -12.97 -27.47
N LYS A 46 1.85 -13.34 -27.44
CA LYS A 46 1.20 -14.13 -28.49
C LYS A 46 1.27 -13.45 -29.86
N SER A 47 0.92 -12.16 -29.95
CA SER A 47 0.99 -11.41 -31.21
C SER A 47 2.42 -11.31 -31.76
N LYS A 48 3.44 -11.23 -30.89
CA LYS A 48 4.85 -11.25 -31.29
C LYS A 48 5.28 -12.63 -31.79
N GLN A 49 4.82 -13.71 -31.16
CA GLN A 49 5.05 -15.09 -31.61
C GLN A 49 4.46 -15.34 -32.99
N GLU A 50 3.21 -14.92 -33.22
CA GLU A 50 2.53 -15.05 -34.52
C GLU A 50 3.30 -14.32 -35.65
N LYS A 51 4.09 -13.31 -35.29
CA LYS A 51 4.94 -12.54 -36.22
C LYS A 51 6.39 -13.02 -36.26
N ASN A 52 6.73 -14.13 -35.59
CA ASN A 52 8.09 -14.64 -35.42
C ASN A 52 9.07 -13.58 -34.88
N LYS A 53 8.63 -12.75 -33.93
CA LYS A 53 9.43 -11.71 -33.30
C LYS A 53 9.60 -11.98 -31.81
N SER A 54 10.73 -11.54 -31.26
CA SER A 54 10.90 -11.47 -29.82
C SER A 54 9.98 -10.41 -29.20
N CYS A 55 9.51 -10.69 -27.99
CA CYS A 55 8.74 -9.74 -27.18
C CYS A 55 9.64 -9.21 -26.06
N VAL A 56 9.97 -7.92 -26.09
CA VAL A 56 10.87 -7.31 -25.11
C VAL A 56 10.05 -6.69 -23.98
N ILE A 57 10.22 -7.21 -22.76
CA ILE A 57 9.40 -6.80 -21.61
C ILE A 57 10.30 -6.23 -20.51
N GLY A 58 9.95 -5.03 -20.07
CA GLY A 58 10.50 -4.41 -18.87
C GLY A 58 9.71 -4.83 -17.64
N PHE A 59 10.33 -5.57 -16.72
CA PHE A 59 9.71 -6.08 -15.49
C PHE A 59 10.06 -5.21 -14.27
N ALA A 60 9.12 -5.13 -13.33
CA ALA A 60 9.28 -4.44 -12.05
C ALA A 60 9.33 -5.44 -10.89
N THR A 61 9.84 -5.02 -9.75
CA THR A 61 9.79 -5.80 -8.51
C THR A 61 8.83 -5.16 -7.49
N GLY A 62 8.83 -5.65 -6.26
CA GLY A 62 7.98 -5.16 -5.18
C GLY A 62 6.60 -5.79 -5.16
N SER A 63 5.73 -5.33 -4.25
CA SER A 63 4.43 -5.96 -4.01
C SER A 63 3.43 -5.76 -5.16
N SER A 64 3.45 -4.61 -5.83
CA SER A 64 2.46 -4.26 -6.87
C SER A 64 2.34 -5.26 -8.02
N PRO A 65 3.42 -5.74 -8.66
CA PRO A 65 3.32 -6.68 -9.79
C PRO A 65 3.06 -8.14 -9.40
N THR A 66 3.09 -8.52 -8.11
CA THR A 66 3.03 -9.93 -7.70
C THR A 66 1.78 -10.66 -8.20
N ILE A 67 0.61 -10.02 -8.14
CA ILE A 67 -0.64 -10.61 -8.65
C ILE A 67 -0.61 -10.72 -10.19
N VAL A 68 -0.01 -9.74 -10.88
CA VAL A 68 0.18 -9.81 -12.35
C VAL A 68 1.00 -11.05 -12.71
N TYR A 69 2.09 -11.33 -11.98
CA TYR A 69 2.90 -12.52 -12.21
C TYR A 69 2.16 -13.82 -11.94
N GLN A 70 1.39 -13.89 -10.86
CA GLN A 70 0.54 -15.05 -10.59
C GLN A 70 -0.47 -15.30 -11.71
N GLU A 71 -1.07 -14.26 -12.28
CA GLU A 71 -1.99 -14.39 -13.41
C GLU A 71 -1.27 -14.76 -14.71
N ILE A 72 -0.07 -14.24 -14.99
CA ILE A 72 0.77 -14.68 -16.11
C ILE A 72 1.09 -16.18 -16.00
N ILE A 73 1.47 -16.65 -14.82
CA ILE A 73 1.76 -18.08 -14.57
C ILE A 73 0.51 -18.94 -14.83
N LYS A 74 -0.68 -18.47 -14.42
CA LYS A 74 -1.94 -19.17 -14.70
C LYS A 74 -2.22 -19.22 -16.20
N ILE A 75 -2.01 -18.13 -16.93
CA ILE A 75 -2.19 -18.08 -18.39
C ILE A 75 -1.21 -19.04 -19.08
N HIS A 76 0.07 -19.03 -18.69
CA HIS A 76 1.08 -19.96 -19.19
C HIS A 76 0.62 -21.42 -19.05
N LYS A 77 0.17 -21.81 -17.85
CA LYS A 77 -0.24 -23.19 -17.53
C LYS A 77 -1.55 -23.59 -18.21
N ASN A 78 -2.54 -22.70 -18.24
CA ASN A 78 -3.89 -23.04 -18.70
C ASN A 78 -4.08 -22.87 -20.22
N GLU A 79 -3.39 -21.91 -20.83
CA GLU A 79 -3.54 -21.58 -22.25
C GLU A 79 -2.34 -22.05 -23.09
N SER A 80 -1.34 -22.69 -22.46
CA SER A 80 -0.11 -23.16 -23.10
C SER A 80 0.66 -22.06 -23.83
N LEU A 81 0.57 -20.81 -23.35
CA LEU A 81 1.33 -19.69 -23.90
C LEU A 81 2.80 -19.81 -23.52
N SER A 82 3.69 -20.00 -24.49
CA SER A 82 5.14 -20.05 -24.25
C SER A 82 5.72 -18.65 -24.02
N PHE A 83 6.82 -18.56 -23.28
CA PHE A 83 7.62 -17.36 -23.03
C PHE A 83 9.04 -17.47 -23.63
N LYS A 84 9.32 -18.47 -24.45
CA LYS A 84 10.66 -18.67 -25.06
C LYS A 84 11.13 -17.52 -25.95
N ASN A 85 10.22 -16.81 -26.60
CA ASN A 85 10.53 -15.63 -27.41
C ASN A 85 10.54 -14.31 -26.61
N VAL A 86 10.38 -14.37 -25.28
CA VAL A 86 10.42 -13.18 -24.43
C VAL A 86 11.87 -12.86 -24.06
N ILE A 87 12.23 -11.58 -24.13
CA ILE A 87 13.47 -11.01 -23.61
C ILE A 87 13.10 -10.07 -22.46
N ALA A 88 13.53 -10.43 -21.25
CA ALA A 88 13.20 -9.73 -20.02
C ALA A 88 14.30 -8.74 -19.63
N PHE A 89 13.92 -7.52 -19.26
CA PHE A 89 14.79 -6.51 -18.63
C PHE A 89 14.16 -6.06 -17.32
N ASN A 90 14.87 -6.21 -16.19
CA ASN A 90 14.43 -5.66 -14.91
C ASN A 90 14.94 -4.23 -14.71
N LEU A 91 14.13 -3.41 -14.05
CA LEU A 91 14.45 -2.01 -13.77
C LEU A 91 15.76 -1.84 -13.01
N ASP A 92 15.99 -2.66 -11.99
CA ASP A 92 17.00 -2.37 -10.97
C ASP A 92 17.50 -3.62 -10.24
N GLU A 93 18.57 -3.43 -9.47
CA GLU A 93 19.05 -4.32 -8.41
C GLU A 93 19.81 -3.50 -7.35
N TYR A 94 19.72 -3.90 -6.08
CA TYR A 94 20.51 -3.28 -5.02
C TYR A 94 22.02 -3.48 -5.27
N TYR A 95 22.82 -2.46 -4.98
CA TYR A 95 24.27 -2.56 -5.12
C TYR A 95 24.88 -3.27 -3.90
N SER A 96 25.90 -4.09 -4.14
CA SER A 96 26.55 -4.96 -3.14
C SER A 96 25.69 -6.10 -2.58
N ILE A 97 24.50 -6.36 -3.13
CA ILE A 97 23.70 -7.54 -2.78
C ILE A 97 24.13 -8.74 -3.64
N LYS A 98 24.11 -9.94 -3.06
CA LYS A 98 24.33 -11.19 -3.80
C LYS A 98 23.04 -11.65 -4.46
N LYS A 99 23.15 -12.36 -5.59
CA LYS A 99 21.98 -12.86 -6.33
C LYS A 99 21.16 -13.93 -5.61
N ASP A 100 21.79 -14.66 -4.70
CA ASP A 100 21.14 -15.69 -3.88
C ASP A 100 20.57 -15.14 -2.56
N ASP A 101 20.79 -13.84 -2.28
CA ASP A 101 20.17 -13.17 -1.14
C ASP A 101 18.64 -13.12 -1.32
N ILE A 102 17.91 -13.44 -0.26
CA ILE A 102 16.44 -13.47 -0.26
C ILE A 102 15.81 -12.11 -0.59
N ASN A 103 16.54 -11.02 -0.35
CA ASN A 103 16.10 -9.66 -0.63
C ASN A 103 16.56 -9.14 -1.99
N SER A 104 17.33 -9.93 -2.75
CA SER A 104 17.74 -9.56 -4.11
C SER A 104 16.57 -9.60 -5.09
N TYR A 105 16.64 -8.75 -6.12
CA TYR A 105 15.66 -8.75 -7.20
C TYR A 105 15.85 -9.93 -8.16
N HIS A 106 17.04 -10.53 -8.22
CA HIS A 106 17.23 -11.87 -8.80
C HIS A 106 16.37 -12.93 -8.10
N HIS A 107 16.47 -13.05 -6.78
CA HIS A 107 15.67 -14.01 -6.01
C HIS A 107 14.17 -13.74 -6.15
N PHE A 108 13.76 -12.47 -5.99
CA PHE A 108 12.37 -12.05 -6.12
C PHE A 108 11.77 -12.47 -7.46
N MET A 109 12.47 -12.21 -8.58
CA MET A 109 11.93 -12.52 -9.91
C MET A 109 11.84 -14.02 -10.18
N ASN A 110 12.81 -14.80 -9.70
CA ASN A 110 12.77 -16.26 -9.82
C ASN A 110 11.60 -16.84 -9.00
N GLU A 111 11.48 -16.44 -7.73
CA GLU A 111 10.41 -16.90 -6.84
C GLU A 111 9.01 -16.56 -7.39
N ASN A 112 8.82 -15.36 -7.94
CA ASN A 112 7.51 -14.85 -8.31
C ASN A 112 7.13 -15.06 -9.79
N LEU A 113 8.09 -15.32 -10.69
CA LEU A 113 7.81 -15.43 -12.12
C LEU A 113 8.70 -16.43 -12.87
N PHE A 114 10.01 -16.19 -12.93
CA PHE A 114 10.88 -16.84 -13.93
C PHE A 114 11.04 -18.35 -13.76
N ASP A 115 10.96 -18.88 -12.52
CA ASP A 115 11.00 -20.33 -12.30
C ASP A 115 9.67 -21.03 -12.65
N HIS A 116 8.62 -20.28 -12.98
CA HIS A 116 7.27 -20.79 -13.19
C HIS A 116 6.77 -20.67 -14.64
N ILE A 117 7.62 -20.19 -15.55
CA ILE A 117 7.36 -20.04 -16.99
C ILE A 117 8.56 -20.57 -17.81
N ASP A 118 8.36 -20.84 -19.10
CA ASP A 118 9.39 -21.41 -19.98
C ASP A 118 10.27 -20.35 -20.69
N ILE A 119 10.56 -19.23 -20.01
CA ILE A 119 11.49 -18.22 -20.52
C ILE A 119 12.93 -18.77 -20.57
N LEU A 120 13.68 -18.43 -21.62
CA LEU A 120 15.09 -18.84 -21.74
C LEU A 120 15.97 -18.04 -20.79
N LYS A 121 16.91 -18.70 -20.09
CA LYS A 121 17.74 -18.05 -19.06
C LYS A 121 18.62 -16.94 -19.62
N GLU A 122 19.15 -17.12 -20.83
CA GLU A 122 19.94 -16.15 -21.57
C GLU A 122 19.17 -14.88 -21.97
N ASN A 123 17.83 -14.96 -21.95
CA ASN A 123 16.93 -13.85 -22.24
C ASN A 123 16.55 -13.06 -20.98
N ILE A 124 16.98 -13.48 -19.79
CA ILE A 124 16.73 -12.77 -18.53
C ILE A 124 17.86 -11.78 -18.27
N ASN A 125 17.53 -10.49 -18.18
CA ASN A 125 18.50 -9.42 -17.92
C ASN A 125 18.12 -8.64 -16.67
N ILE A 126 18.77 -8.94 -15.56
CA ILE A 126 18.62 -8.21 -14.30
C ILE A 126 19.98 -7.56 -13.97
N PRO A 127 20.04 -6.27 -13.59
CA PRO A 127 21.26 -5.70 -13.03
C PRO A 127 21.85 -6.57 -11.92
N SER A 128 23.17 -6.53 -11.75
CA SER A 128 23.84 -7.37 -10.76
C SER A 128 24.45 -6.49 -9.67
N GLY A 129 24.05 -6.71 -8.41
CA GLY A 129 24.62 -6.02 -7.26
C GLY A 129 26.11 -6.30 -7.04
N GLU A 130 26.61 -7.40 -7.58
CA GLU A 130 28.00 -7.88 -7.42
C GLU A 130 29.00 -7.27 -8.41
N ILE A 131 28.56 -6.32 -9.26
CA ILE A 131 29.44 -5.67 -10.23
C ILE A 131 30.46 -4.80 -9.49
N SER A 132 31.74 -4.91 -9.87
CA SER A 132 32.78 -4.06 -9.29
C SER A 132 32.56 -2.58 -9.64
N GLU A 133 32.88 -1.66 -8.73
CA GLU A 133 32.63 -0.22 -8.92
C GLU A 133 33.24 0.33 -10.23
N LYS A 134 34.40 -0.20 -10.63
CA LYS A 134 35.10 0.16 -11.88
C LYS A 134 34.35 -0.27 -13.14
N GLU A 135 33.54 -1.32 -13.06
CA GLU A 135 32.81 -1.89 -14.20
C GLU A 135 31.40 -1.34 -14.35
N ILE A 136 30.86 -0.67 -13.33
CA ILE A 136 29.48 -0.12 -13.33
C ILE A 136 29.19 0.68 -14.60
N LYS A 137 30.06 1.62 -14.98
CA LYS A 137 29.84 2.45 -16.18
C LYS A 137 29.77 1.61 -17.46
N LYS A 138 30.64 0.60 -17.56
CA LYS A 138 30.66 -0.33 -18.70
C LYS A 138 29.41 -1.19 -18.72
N PHE A 139 28.98 -1.71 -17.56
CA PHE A 139 27.76 -2.49 -17.42
C PHE A 139 26.52 -1.69 -17.80
N CYS A 140 26.36 -0.48 -17.25
CA CYS A 140 25.23 0.39 -17.58
C CYS A 140 25.15 0.68 -19.08
N SER A 141 26.30 0.95 -19.72
CA SER A 141 26.36 1.17 -21.18
C SER A 141 25.99 -0.08 -21.96
N TRP A 142 26.46 -1.26 -21.52
CA TRP A 142 26.08 -2.54 -22.11
C TRP A 142 24.58 -2.80 -21.98
N TYR A 143 23.99 -2.50 -20.83
CA TYR A 143 22.57 -2.72 -20.55
C TYR A 143 21.69 -1.90 -21.51
N GLU A 144 22.02 -0.61 -21.68
CA GLU A 144 21.37 0.29 -22.66
C GLU A 144 21.53 -0.23 -24.09
N ASN A 145 22.75 -0.57 -24.50
CA ASN A 145 23.02 -1.06 -25.85
C ASN A 145 22.28 -2.37 -26.14
N LYS A 146 22.13 -3.26 -25.14
CA LYS A 146 21.37 -4.51 -25.28
C LYS A 146 19.88 -4.24 -25.48
N ILE A 147 19.31 -3.28 -24.76
CA ILE A 147 17.91 -2.84 -24.96
C ILE A 147 17.73 -2.29 -26.38
N GLU A 148 18.63 -1.43 -26.84
CA GLU A 148 18.58 -0.86 -28.19
C GLU A 148 18.73 -1.94 -29.27
N ALA A 149 19.66 -2.89 -29.10
CA ALA A 149 19.88 -4.01 -30.03
C ALA A 149 18.65 -4.94 -30.14
N CYS A 150 17.83 -5.03 -29.09
CA CYS A 150 16.56 -5.75 -29.11
C CYS A 150 15.40 -4.95 -29.76
N GLY A 151 15.64 -3.72 -30.23
CA GLY A 151 14.62 -2.85 -30.84
C GLY A 151 13.76 -2.09 -29.81
N GLY A 152 14.31 -1.88 -28.61
CA GLY A 152 13.65 -1.21 -27.48
C GLY A 152 12.64 -2.09 -26.75
N ILE A 153 12.17 -1.60 -25.60
CA ILE A 153 11.18 -2.29 -24.75
C ILE A 153 9.79 -2.16 -25.39
N ASP A 154 9.11 -3.29 -25.63
CA ASP A 154 7.75 -3.28 -26.18
C ASP A 154 6.72 -2.88 -25.13
N ILE A 155 6.86 -3.39 -23.91
CA ILE A 155 6.03 -3.02 -22.77
C ILE A 155 6.87 -2.96 -21.49
N GLN A 156 6.76 -1.85 -20.75
CA GLN A 156 7.38 -1.66 -19.44
C GLN A 156 6.28 -1.63 -18.38
N ILE A 157 6.34 -2.55 -17.42
CA ILE A 157 5.53 -2.47 -16.21
C ILE A 157 6.31 -1.79 -15.10
N LEU A 158 5.64 -0.94 -14.31
CA LEU A 158 6.22 -0.13 -13.25
C LEU A 158 5.32 -0.19 -12.01
N GLY A 159 5.93 -0.12 -10.82
CA GLY A 159 5.25 0.39 -9.63
C GLY A 159 5.52 1.89 -9.46
N ILE A 160 4.73 2.55 -8.62
CA ILE A 160 5.01 3.93 -8.16
C ILE A 160 5.42 3.94 -6.69
N GLY A 161 6.55 4.59 -6.40
CA GLY A 161 7.02 4.85 -5.03
C GLY A 161 6.16 5.86 -4.27
N ARG A 162 6.27 5.93 -2.93
CA ARG A 162 5.59 6.98 -2.14
C ARG A 162 6.07 8.40 -2.47
N THR A 163 7.29 8.51 -3.01
CA THR A 163 7.90 9.74 -3.50
C THR A 163 7.65 9.98 -5.00
N GLY A 164 6.95 9.08 -5.68
CA GLY A 164 6.69 9.17 -7.11
C GLY A 164 7.86 8.69 -7.97
N HIS A 165 8.82 7.98 -7.38
CA HIS A 165 9.88 7.29 -8.11
C HIS A 165 9.31 6.15 -8.97
N ILE A 166 10.02 5.83 -10.06
CA ILE A 166 9.82 4.67 -10.94
C ILE A 166 11.16 3.91 -11.05
N GLY A 167 11.17 2.62 -10.71
CA GLY A 167 12.42 1.96 -10.31
C GLY A 167 13.08 2.73 -9.16
N PHE A 168 14.42 2.82 -9.12
CA PHE A 168 15.13 3.70 -8.19
C PHE A 168 15.40 5.10 -8.74
N ASN A 169 14.59 5.61 -9.67
CA ASN A 169 14.68 7.02 -10.07
C ASN A 169 14.06 7.91 -9.00
N GLU A 170 14.87 8.26 -7.99
CA GLU A 170 14.50 9.07 -6.83
C GLU A 170 14.18 10.54 -7.17
N PRO A 171 13.51 11.30 -6.27
CA PRO A 171 13.34 12.74 -6.41
C PRO A 171 14.62 13.46 -6.80
N GLY A 172 14.55 14.30 -7.84
CA GLY A 172 15.70 14.99 -8.43
C GLY A 172 16.35 14.23 -9.60
N SER A 173 15.90 13.01 -9.93
CA SER A 173 16.36 12.28 -11.11
C SER A 173 16.01 13.02 -12.40
N HIS A 174 17.01 13.27 -13.25
CA HIS A 174 16.80 13.95 -14.53
C HIS A 174 16.03 13.09 -15.54
N PHE A 175 15.20 13.74 -16.36
CA PHE A 175 14.52 13.12 -17.50
C PHE A 175 15.47 12.37 -18.44
N ASN A 176 16.64 12.95 -18.74
CA ASN A 176 17.63 12.37 -19.66
C ASN A 176 18.49 11.27 -19.03
N SER A 177 18.21 10.87 -17.78
CA SER A 177 18.97 9.84 -17.10
C SER A 177 18.84 8.50 -17.83
N LYS A 178 19.98 7.84 -18.02
CA LYS A 178 20.09 6.44 -18.48
C LYS A 178 20.37 5.52 -17.29
N THR A 179 20.58 4.24 -17.56
CA THR A 179 20.97 3.23 -16.57
C THR A 179 22.21 3.70 -15.80
N ARG A 180 22.14 3.69 -14.46
CA ARG A 180 23.19 4.25 -13.60
C ARG A 180 23.18 3.63 -12.20
N LEU A 181 24.29 3.81 -11.49
CA LEU A 181 24.32 3.70 -10.04
C LEU A 181 23.67 4.93 -9.42
N ILE A 182 22.81 4.74 -8.44
CA ILE A 182 22.12 5.80 -7.70
C ILE A 182 22.19 5.53 -6.20
N THR A 183 22.24 6.60 -5.41
CA THR A 183 22.05 6.56 -3.95
C THR A 183 20.56 6.59 -3.66
N LEU A 184 20.08 5.68 -2.81
CA LEU A 184 18.67 5.56 -2.49
C LEU A 184 18.21 6.63 -1.52
N ASP A 185 16.99 7.14 -1.73
CA ASP A 185 16.37 8.09 -0.82
C ASP A 185 16.06 7.42 0.53
N HIS A 186 16.08 8.21 1.60
CA HIS A 186 15.75 7.72 2.94
C HIS A 186 14.35 7.09 2.98
N THR A 187 13.37 7.67 2.29
CA THR A 187 11.99 7.15 2.22
C THR A 187 11.96 5.78 1.54
N THR A 188 12.71 5.60 0.46
CA THR A 188 12.82 4.33 -0.26
C THR A 188 13.48 3.26 0.61
N ARG A 189 14.56 3.61 1.32
CA ARG A 189 15.18 2.70 2.28
C ARG A 189 14.25 2.38 3.45
N PHE A 190 13.49 3.35 3.93
CA PHE A 190 12.51 3.14 5.00
C PHE A 190 11.37 2.21 4.55
N ASP A 191 10.83 2.38 3.34
CA ASP A 191 9.80 1.49 2.79
C ASP A 191 10.34 0.06 2.60
N ALA A 192 11.61 -0.09 2.21
CA ALA A 192 12.29 -1.38 2.07
C ALA A 192 12.73 -2.01 3.41
N SER A 193 12.92 -1.21 4.47
CA SER A 193 13.49 -1.65 5.76
C SER A 193 12.78 -2.86 6.37
N LYS A 194 11.47 -2.99 6.11
CA LYS A 194 10.66 -4.14 6.54
C LYS A 194 11.15 -5.46 5.96
N SER A 195 11.63 -5.48 4.72
CA SER A 195 12.19 -6.69 4.09
C SER A 195 13.60 -6.99 4.57
N PHE A 196 14.35 -5.95 4.96
CA PHE A 196 15.74 -6.05 5.42
C PHE A 196 15.86 -6.08 6.96
N ASN A 197 14.74 -6.24 7.68
CA ASN A 197 14.69 -6.26 9.15
C ASN A 197 15.38 -5.08 9.84
N GLY A 198 15.36 -3.91 9.20
CA GLY A 198 16.07 -2.71 9.65
C GLY A 198 16.49 -1.84 8.48
N ILE A 199 16.51 -0.52 8.68
CA ILE A 199 16.93 0.41 7.62
C ILE A 199 18.44 0.35 7.39
N GLU A 200 19.20 0.05 8.44
CA GLU A 200 20.64 -0.13 8.45
C GLU A 200 21.12 -1.27 7.55
N ASN A 201 20.28 -2.30 7.37
CA ASN A 201 20.57 -3.44 6.51
C ASN A 201 20.17 -3.19 5.05
N VAL A 202 19.39 -2.14 4.76
CA VAL A 202 19.02 -1.79 3.39
C VAL A 202 20.24 -1.16 2.69
N PRO A 203 20.68 -1.71 1.55
CA PRO A 203 21.76 -1.14 0.75
C PRO A 203 21.52 0.34 0.47
N SER A 204 22.58 1.15 0.51
CA SER A 204 22.50 2.60 0.31
C SER A 204 22.48 3.01 -1.16
N LYS A 205 22.82 2.10 -2.07
CA LYS A 205 22.90 2.33 -3.51
C LYS A 205 22.21 1.20 -4.28
N ALA A 206 21.82 1.49 -5.51
CA ALA A 206 21.29 0.52 -6.45
C ALA A 206 21.71 0.86 -7.88
N ILE A 207 21.72 -0.14 -8.76
CA ILE A 207 21.79 0.07 -10.20
C ILE A 207 20.35 0.11 -10.71
N THR A 208 19.99 1.12 -11.48
CA THR A 208 18.63 1.31 -12.01
C THR A 208 18.67 1.79 -13.46
N MET A 209 17.72 1.33 -14.26
CA MET A 209 17.32 1.96 -15.52
C MET A 209 16.96 3.42 -15.26
N GLY A 210 17.36 4.29 -16.18
CA GLY A 210 17.07 5.71 -16.08
C GLY A 210 15.67 6.08 -16.56
N VAL A 211 15.24 7.30 -16.26
CA VAL A 211 13.94 7.84 -16.71
C VAL A 211 13.85 7.82 -18.24
N ARG A 212 14.94 8.16 -18.95
CA ARG A 212 14.96 8.16 -20.42
C ARG A 212 14.79 6.75 -20.97
N THR A 213 15.46 5.77 -20.36
CA THR A 213 15.39 4.36 -20.73
C THR A 213 13.96 3.85 -20.62
N ILE A 214 13.30 4.14 -19.48
CA ILE A 214 11.90 3.80 -19.25
C ILE A 214 10.99 4.52 -20.26
N PHE A 215 11.17 5.82 -20.44
CA PHE A 215 10.36 6.66 -21.33
C PHE A 215 10.41 6.22 -22.80
N ASN A 216 11.51 5.59 -23.24
CA ASN A 216 11.65 5.09 -24.61
C ASN A 216 10.87 3.79 -24.89
N SER A 217 10.23 3.19 -23.88
CA SER A 217 9.40 1.99 -24.04
C SER A 217 8.17 2.30 -24.90
N LYS A 218 7.72 1.37 -25.76
CA LYS A 218 6.58 1.60 -26.66
C LYS A 218 5.24 1.71 -25.92
N ARG A 219 5.15 1.03 -24.77
CA ARG A 219 3.99 0.99 -23.88
C ARG A 219 4.47 1.00 -22.44
N ILE A 220 3.85 1.80 -21.59
CA ILE A 220 4.16 1.84 -20.15
C ILE A 220 2.88 1.63 -19.35
N ILE A 221 2.90 0.67 -18.43
CA ILE A 221 1.84 0.42 -17.46
C ILE A 221 2.40 0.65 -16.06
N ILE A 222 1.78 1.55 -15.31
CA ILE A 222 2.16 1.84 -13.93
C ILE A 222 1.06 1.31 -13.01
N MET A 223 1.43 0.70 -11.89
CA MET A 223 0.52 0.12 -10.91
C MET A 223 0.64 0.85 -9.57
N ALA A 224 -0.50 1.28 -9.01
CA ALA A 224 -0.55 1.86 -7.68
C ALA A 224 -1.73 1.28 -6.89
N TRP A 225 -1.43 0.62 -5.78
CA TRP A 225 -2.45 -0.03 -4.93
C TRP A 225 -2.44 0.57 -3.52
N GLY A 226 -3.63 0.74 -2.97
CA GLY A 226 -3.85 1.14 -1.59
C GLY A 226 -3.77 2.64 -1.32
N SER A 227 -4.45 3.05 -0.25
CA SER A 227 -4.61 4.44 0.17
C SER A 227 -3.29 5.19 0.41
N HIS A 228 -2.25 4.50 0.86
CA HIS A 228 -0.91 5.07 1.09
C HIS A 228 -0.21 5.60 -0.18
N LYS A 229 -0.74 5.30 -1.38
CA LYS A 229 -0.28 5.84 -2.66
C LYS A 229 -1.15 6.99 -3.19
N SER A 230 -2.31 7.24 -2.61
CA SER A 230 -3.32 8.14 -3.17
C SER A 230 -2.81 9.57 -3.41
N LEU A 231 -2.12 10.16 -2.43
CA LEU A 231 -1.62 11.53 -2.53
C LEU A 231 -0.54 11.66 -3.63
N ILE A 232 0.37 10.69 -3.74
CA ILE A 232 1.42 10.74 -4.76
C ILE A 232 0.87 10.43 -6.15
N VAL A 233 -0.15 9.57 -6.24
CA VAL A 233 -0.93 9.35 -7.48
C VAL A 233 -1.56 10.66 -7.92
N LYS A 234 -2.26 11.38 -7.04
CA LYS A 234 -2.85 12.68 -7.37
C LYS A 234 -1.81 13.64 -7.92
N LYS A 235 -0.70 13.83 -7.22
CA LYS A 235 0.39 14.71 -7.68
C LYS A 235 0.96 14.27 -9.03
N SER A 236 1.16 12.96 -9.22
CA SER A 236 1.72 12.43 -10.47
C SER A 236 0.79 12.58 -11.67
N VAL A 237 -0.52 12.59 -11.42
CA VAL A 237 -1.56 12.65 -12.46
C VAL A 237 -1.99 14.08 -12.75
N GLU A 238 -2.20 14.93 -11.74
CA GLU A 238 -2.86 16.23 -11.89
C GLU A 238 -1.90 17.42 -11.86
N ASN A 239 -0.74 17.31 -11.19
CA ASN A 239 0.23 18.42 -11.15
C ASN A 239 1.06 18.50 -12.43
N ASN A 240 1.72 19.65 -12.63
CA ASN A 240 2.70 19.81 -13.70
C ASN A 240 3.90 18.88 -13.50
N VAL A 241 4.66 18.67 -14.58
CA VAL A 241 5.92 17.92 -14.55
C VAL A 241 6.89 18.53 -13.54
N ASP A 242 7.38 17.71 -12.62
CA ASP A 242 8.26 18.07 -11.51
C ASP A 242 9.35 17.00 -11.36
N SER A 243 10.62 17.41 -11.33
CA SER A 243 11.76 16.51 -11.15
C SER A 243 11.77 15.84 -9.77
N LEU A 244 11.10 16.42 -8.78
CA LEU A 244 10.91 15.82 -7.46
C LEU A 244 9.90 14.67 -7.48
N ILE A 245 9.12 14.53 -8.56
CA ILE A 245 8.14 13.44 -8.75
C ILE A 245 8.38 12.80 -10.13
N PRO A 246 9.38 11.91 -10.27
CA PRO A 246 9.82 11.39 -11.57
C PRO A 246 8.72 10.72 -12.42
N THR A 247 7.67 10.17 -11.79
CA THR A 247 6.50 9.65 -12.51
C THR A 247 5.83 10.71 -13.39
N THR A 248 5.88 12.00 -13.02
CA THR A 248 5.28 13.08 -13.81
C THR A 248 5.90 13.23 -15.20
N TYR A 249 7.16 12.82 -15.40
CA TYR A 249 7.77 12.79 -16.74
C TYR A 249 6.99 11.91 -17.72
N LEU A 250 6.28 10.90 -17.23
CA LEU A 250 5.49 9.98 -18.05
C LEU A 250 4.17 10.59 -18.54
N GLN A 251 3.77 11.78 -18.05
CA GLN A 251 2.68 12.58 -18.64
C GLN A 251 2.96 12.90 -20.12
N ASN A 252 4.23 13.10 -20.48
CA ASN A 252 4.65 13.41 -21.85
C ASN A 252 4.78 12.18 -22.75
N HIS A 253 4.58 10.97 -22.21
CA HIS A 253 4.68 9.75 -22.98
C HIS A 253 3.34 9.41 -23.64
N LYS A 254 3.37 9.09 -24.94
CA LYS A 254 2.16 8.93 -25.78
C LYS A 254 1.39 7.64 -25.54
N ASN A 255 1.86 6.75 -24.66
CA ASN A 255 1.25 5.45 -24.42
C ASN A 255 1.48 4.94 -22.99
N THR A 256 1.31 5.80 -21.99
CA THR A 256 1.40 5.43 -20.57
C THR A 256 0.02 5.31 -19.95
N THR A 257 -0.21 4.29 -19.11
CA THR A 257 -1.43 4.19 -18.31
C THR A 257 -1.10 3.87 -16.87
N LEU A 258 -1.64 4.67 -15.95
CA LEU A 258 -1.58 4.42 -14.52
C LEU A 258 -2.85 3.68 -14.09
N VAL A 259 -2.66 2.45 -13.64
CA VAL A 259 -3.73 1.55 -13.19
C VAL A 259 -3.84 1.62 -11.67
N LEU A 260 -5.05 1.89 -11.20
CA LEU A 260 -5.35 2.24 -9.81
C LEU A 260 -6.42 1.30 -9.23
N ASP A 261 -6.37 1.07 -7.93
CA ASP A 261 -7.54 0.58 -7.19
C ASP A 261 -8.34 1.76 -6.63
N SER A 262 -9.48 1.48 -6.00
CA SER A 262 -10.36 2.51 -5.46
C SER A 262 -9.68 3.35 -4.38
N GLU A 263 -8.78 2.75 -3.59
CA GLU A 263 -8.06 3.45 -2.54
C GLU A 263 -6.94 4.35 -3.08
N SER A 264 -6.14 3.89 -4.05
CA SER A 264 -5.06 4.71 -4.62
C SER A 264 -5.60 5.82 -5.53
N ALA A 265 -6.83 5.66 -6.05
CA ALA A 265 -7.51 6.70 -6.80
C ALA A 265 -8.20 7.76 -5.91
N SER A 266 -8.36 7.52 -4.60
CA SER A 266 -9.29 8.26 -3.73
C SER A 266 -9.04 9.77 -3.64
N GLU A 267 -7.81 10.22 -3.90
CA GLU A 267 -7.41 11.63 -3.82
C GLU A 267 -7.47 12.36 -5.18
N LEU A 268 -7.68 11.64 -6.30
CA LEU A 268 -7.93 12.28 -7.59
C LEU A 268 -9.22 13.10 -7.51
N THR A 269 -9.23 14.25 -8.18
CA THR A 269 -10.29 15.25 -8.13
C THR A 269 -11.66 14.63 -8.45
N ARG A 270 -11.74 13.76 -9.47
CA ARG A 270 -12.99 13.09 -9.86
C ARG A 270 -13.57 12.13 -8.82
N PHE A 271 -12.79 11.67 -7.83
CA PHE A 271 -13.26 10.79 -6.75
C PHE A 271 -13.40 11.54 -5.42
N LYS A 272 -12.45 12.42 -5.11
CA LYS A 272 -12.41 13.19 -3.87
C LYS A 272 -13.44 14.32 -3.86
N THR A 273 -13.51 15.07 -4.96
CA THR A 273 -14.30 16.29 -5.14
C THR A 273 -15.01 16.26 -6.51
N PRO A 274 -15.88 15.26 -6.76
CA PRO A 274 -16.50 15.04 -8.08
C PRO A 274 -17.31 16.23 -8.60
N TRP A 275 -17.84 17.06 -7.70
CA TRP A 275 -18.56 18.30 -8.03
C TRP A 275 -17.72 19.34 -8.78
N LEU A 276 -16.38 19.22 -8.76
CA LEU A 276 -15.50 20.10 -9.52
C LEU A 276 -15.36 19.71 -11.00
N VAL A 277 -15.83 18.51 -11.39
CA VAL A 277 -15.63 17.95 -12.73
C VAL A 277 -16.89 17.33 -13.33
N SER A 278 -17.97 17.22 -12.57
CA SER A 278 -19.20 16.57 -13.02
C SER A 278 -20.36 16.92 -12.08
N SER A 279 -21.59 16.78 -12.57
CA SER A 279 -22.77 16.74 -11.71
C SER A 279 -22.67 15.54 -10.77
N CYS A 280 -23.05 15.69 -9.51
CA CYS A 280 -23.00 14.61 -8.54
C CYS A 280 -24.35 14.38 -7.86
N ASP A 281 -24.61 13.13 -7.50
CA ASP A 281 -25.75 12.77 -6.68
C ASP A 281 -25.51 13.26 -5.25
N TRP A 282 -26.24 14.29 -4.85
CA TRP A 282 -26.15 14.92 -3.54
C TRP A 282 -26.84 14.08 -2.45
N VAL A 283 -26.37 12.86 -2.23
CA VAL A 283 -26.69 12.07 -1.03
C VAL A 283 -26.05 12.71 0.21
N ASP A 284 -26.59 12.46 1.40
CA ASP A 284 -26.14 13.17 2.61
C ASP A 284 -24.64 12.97 2.91
N SER A 285 -24.06 11.82 2.58
CA SER A 285 -22.62 11.59 2.71
C SER A 285 -21.79 12.50 1.78
N MET A 286 -22.26 12.74 0.56
CA MET A 286 -21.64 13.63 -0.41
C MET A 286 -21.70 15.09 0.08
N LYS A 287 -22.87 15.52 0.57
CA LYS A 287 -23.06 16.87 1.14
C LYS A 287 -22.10 17.13 2.29
N ARG A 288 -22.00 16.20 3.23
CA ARG A 288 -21.07 16.29 4.37
C ARG A 288 -19.62 16.40 3.91
N ARG A 289 -19.22 15.56 2.94
CA ARG A 289 -17.87 15.57 2.39
C ARG A 289 -17.54 16.91 1.72
N ALA A 290 -18.48 17.45 0.92
CA ALA A 290 -18.32 18.74 0.26
C ALA A 290 -18.18 19.90 1.25
N ILE A 291 -18.96 19.90 2.33
CA ILE A 291 -18.92 20.98 3.32
C ILE A 291 -17.65 20.95 4.16
N VAL A 292 -17.20 19.76 4.58
CA VAL A 292 -15.91 19.62 5.27
C VAL A 292 -14.79 20.13 4.36
N TRP A 293 -14.78 19.70 3.09
CA TRP A 293 -13.81 20.18 2.11
C TRP A 293 -13.88 21.69 1.90
N LEU A 294 -15.08 22.28 1.84
CA LEU A 294 -15.26 23.72 1.67
C LEU A 294 -14.76 24.49 2.91
N CYS A 295 -14.99 23.99 4.12
CA CYS A 295 -14.43 24.55 5.35
C CYS A 295 -12.90 24.54 5.32
N GLU A 296 -12.29 23.41 4.93
CA GLU A 296 -10.83 23.29 4.79
C GLU A 296 -10.27 24.24 3.73
N THR A 297 -10.96 24.37 2.60
CA THR A 297 -10.55 25.22 1.47
C THR A 297 -10.63 26.70 1.80
N THR A 298 -11.67 27.12 2.53
CA THR A 298 -11.89 28.53 2.89
C THR A 298 -11.27 28.95 4.22
N GLY A 299 -10.91 27.98 5.07
CA GLY A 299 -10.52 28.23 6.46
C GLY A 299 -11.68 28.71 7.36
N LYS A 300 -12.93 28.62 6.89
CA LYS A 300 -14.13 29.05 7.63
C LYS A 300 -14.80 27.85 8.32
N SER A 301 -15.46 28.10 9.45
CA SER A 301 -16.35 27.12 10.06
C SER A 301 -17.67 27.02 9.29
N ILE A 302 -18.39 25.90 9.44
CA ILE A 302 -19.64 25.61 8.71
C ILE A 302 -20.61 26.81 8.74
N LEU A 303 -20.89 27.36 9.93
CA LEU A 303 -21.84 28.47 10.08
C LEU A 303 -21.36 29.82 9.51
N LYS A 304 -20.09 29.93 9.08
CA LYS A 304 -19.51 31.13 8.47
C LYS A 304 -19.44 31.05 6.94
N LEU A 305 -19.84 29.94 6.34
CA LEU A 305 -19.85 29.78 4.89
C LEU A 305 -20.97 30.60 4.24
N THR A 306 -20.66 31.37 3.22
CA THR A 306 -21.62 32.19 2.47
C THR A 306 -21.97 31.56 1.12
N ASP A 307 -23.09 31.96 0.52
CA ASP A 307 -23.45 31.54 -0.86
C ASP A 307 -22.31 31.76 -1.85
N GLU A 308 -21.53 32.83 -1.68
CA GLU A 308 -20.35 33.12 -2.50
C GLU A 308 -19.27 32.04 -2.35
N ASP A 309 -19.04 31.50 -1.14
CA ASP A 309 -18.07 30.43 -0.91
C ASP A 309 -18.49 29.16 -1.67
N TYR A 310 -19.77 28.79 -1.64
CA TYR A 310 -20.29 27.64 -2.39
C TYR A 310 -20.13 27.84 -3.90
N ASN A 311 -20.55 29.00 -4.40
CA ASN A 311 -20.53 29.31 -5.83
C ASN A 311 -19.10 29.34 -6.41
N LYS A 312 -18.15 29.95 -5.70
CA LYS A 312 -16.75 30.03 -6.16
C LYS A 312 -16.02 28.69 -6.17
N ASN A 313 -16.54 27.68 -5.48
CA ASN A 313 -15.89 26.38 -5.29
C ASN A 313 -16.66 25.22 -5.95
N GLY A 314 -17.49 25.51 -6.95
CA GLY A 314 -18.18 24.47 -7.75
C GLY A 314 -19.28 23.74 -6.99
N LEU A 315 -19.88 24.37 -5.98
CA LEU A 315 -20.98 23.82 -5.17
C LEU A 315 -22.32 24.53 -5.41
N SER A 316 -22.44 25.27 -6.52
CA SER A 316 -23.69 25.96 -6.89
C SER A 316 -24.88 25.00 -6.99
N ASP A 317 -24.67 23.79 -7.53
CA ASP A 317 -25.72 22.78 -7.66
C ASP A 317 -26.26 22.32 -6.29
N LEU A 318 -25.36 22.15 -5.31
CA LEU A 318 -25.75 21.80 -3.94
C LEU A 318 -26.55 22.95 -3.31
N LEU A 319 -26.10 24.18 -3.52
CA LEU A 319 -26.75 25.37 -2.98
C LEU A 319 -28.16 25.53 -3.57
N ALA A 320 -28.31 25.33 -4.88
CA ALA A 320 -29.61 25.39 -5.56
C ALA A 320 -30.59 24.32 -5.07
N LEU A 321 -30.09 23.12 -4.72
CA LEU A 321 -30.91 22.02 -4.20
C LEU A 321 -31.37 22.25 -2.75
N GLU A 322 -30.53 22.87 -1.92
CA GLU A 322 -30.81 23.11 -0.49
C GLU A 322 -31.36 24.52 -0.21
N GLY A 323 -31.48 25.39 -1.22
CA GLY A 323 -32.07 26.72 -1.13
C GLY A 323 -31.06 27.83 -0.85
N SER A 324 -30.37 27.78 0.30
CA SER A 324 -29.40 28.80 0.71
C SER A 324 -28.27 28.22 1.57
N SER A 325 -27.14 28.95 1.69
CA SER A 325 -26.06 28.51 2.58
C SER A 325 -26.53 28.51 4.02
N TYR A 326 -27.42 29.42 4.40
CA TYR A 326 -27.96 29.53 5.75
C TYR A 326 -28.63 28.22 6.21
N GLU A 327 -29.58 27.71 5.44
CA GLU A 327 -30.33 26.50 5.78
C GLU A 327 -29.43 25.25 5.74
N LEU A 328 -28.60 25.15 4.71
CA LEU A 328 -27.65 24.05 4.55
C LEU A 328 -26.63 24.01 5.71
N ASN A 329 -26.07 25.15 6.07
CA ASN A 329 -25.09 25.27 7.16
C ASN A 329 -25.69 24.83 8.49
N ILE A 330 -26.91 25.26 8.82
CA ILE A 330 -27.60 24.87 10.06
C ILE A 330 -27.85 23.36 10.08
N LYS A 331 -28.38 22.80 8.99
CA LYS A 331 -28.63 21.37 8.85
C LYS A 331 -27.36 20.55 9.07
N MET A 332 -26.25 20.99 8.50
CA MET A 332 -24.98 20.28 8.53
C MET A 332 -24.26 20.45 9.86
N PHE A 333 -24.29 21.66 10.43
CA PHE A 333 -23.82 21.91 11.78
C PHE A 333 -24.55 21.03 12.80
N ASN A 334 -25.89 21.00 12.75
CA ASN A 334 -26.71 20.16 13.62
C ASN A 334 -26.35 18.68 13.45
N HIS A 335 -26.18 18.20 12.22
CA HIS A 335 -25.75 16.83 11.97
C HIS A 335 -24.41 16.52 12.68
N PHE A 336 -23.35 17.30 12.43
CA PHE A 336 -22.05 17.04 13.06
C PHE A 336 -22.11 17.17 14.58
N GLN A 337 -22.78 18.20 15.10
CA GLN A 337 -22.98 18.38 16.54
C GLN A 337 -23.69 17.17 17.17
N ASN A 338 -24.71 16.62 16.49
CA ASN A 338 -25.45 15.46 16.93
C ASN A 338 -24.61 14.17 16.98
N THR A 339 -23.55 14.06 16.17
CA THR A 339 -22.62 12.92 16.27
C THR A 339 -21.70 12.96 17.50
N ILE A 340 -21.54 14.14 18.12
CA ILE A 340 -20.69 14.30 19.30
C ILE A 340 -21.45 13.83 20.54
N THR A 341 -20.98 12.74 21.15
CA THR A 341 -21.59 12.18 22.35
C THR A 341 -20.55 11.77 23.38
N GLY A 342 -20.82 12.05 24.65
CA GLY A 342 -20.10 11.45 25.79
C GLY A 342 -20.64 10.07 26.17
N TRP A 343 -21.65 9.57 25.47
CA TRP A 343 -22.35 8.31 25.73
C TRP A 343 -22.27 7.41 24.50
N PRO A 344 -21.11 6.77 24.24
CA PRO A 344 -20.90 5.94 23.06
C PRO A 344 -21.82 4.71 23.01
N GLY A 345 -22.32 4.23 24.16
CA GLY A 345 -23.34 3.18 24.24
C GLY A 345 -24.78 3.70 24.36
N GLY A 346 -25.01 4.99 24.13
CA GLY A 346 -26.31 5.66 24.24
C GLY A 346 -26.65 6.08 25.67
N LYS A 347 -27.31 7.23 25.83
CA LYS A 347 -27.65 7.80 27.15
C LYS A 347 -29.01 7.29 27.64
N PRO A 348 -29.11 6.56 28.76
CA PRO A 348 -30.38 6.09 29.31
C PRO A 348 -31.36 7.24 29.61
N GLY A 349 -32.64 7.03 29.29
CA GLY A 349 -33.73 7.97 29.60
C GLY A 349 -33.67 9.32 28.87
N ALA A 350 -32.70 9.55 28.00
CA ALA A 350 -32.60 10.77 27.20
C ALA A 350 -33.45 10.69 25.93
N ASP A 351 -33.74 11.82 25.30
CA ASP A 351 -34.13 11.80 23.89
C ASP A 351 -32.93 11.40 23.03
N ASP A 352 -33.16 10.41 22.16
CA ASP A 352 -32.20 9.81 21.24
C ASP A 352 -32.58 9.99 19.77
N SER A 353 -33.61 10.79 19.47
CA SER A 353 -34.05 11.13 18.10
C SER A 353 -32.92 11.65 17.19
N THR A 354 -31.95 12.35 17.77
CA THR A 354 -30.79 12.91 17.07
C THR A 354 -29.45 12.33 17.51
N ARG A 355 -29.41 11.36 18.43
CA ARG A 355 -28.15 10.82 18.95
C ARG A 355 -27.63 9.67 18.08
N PRO A 356 -26.31 9.43 18.04
CA PRO A 356 -25.74 8.38 17.19
C PRO A 356 -26.08 6.98 17.69
N GLU A 357 -26.41 6.83 18.97
CA GLU A 357 -26.73 5.55 19.59
C GLU A 357 -27.98 5.66 20.46
N ARG A 358 -28.85 4.64 20.32
CA ARG A 358 -30.13 4.49 21.01
C ARG A 358 -30.01 4.43 22.53
N LYS A 359 -30.97 4.99 23.26
CA LYS A 359 -31.01 5.00 24.74
C LYS A 359 -31.26 3.63 25.36
N SER A 360 -31.96 2.74 24.65
CA SER A 360 -32.37 1.44 25.17
C SER A 360 -31.78 0.27 24.36
N PRO A 361 -31.38 -0.83 25.02
CA PRO A 361 -31.35 -1.03 26.47
C PRO A 361 -30.27 -0.18 27.16
N ASN A 362 -30.41 0.07 28.47
CA ASN A 362 -29.47 0.90 29.25
C ASN A 362 -28.06 0.30 29.27
N SER A 363 -27.96 -0.99 29.59
CA SER A 363 -26.72 -1.76 29.43
C SER A 363 -26.77 -2.53 28.11
N LYS A 364 -25.67 -2.48 27.37
CA LYS A 364 -25.53 -3.12 26.04
C LYS A 364 -24.34 -4.06 26.08
N ARG A 365 -24.36 -5.05 25.20
CA ARG A 365 -23.20 -5.89 24.91
C ARG A 365 -22.44 -5.27 23.76
N VAL A 366 -21.15 -5.03 23.95
CA VAL A 366 -20.28 -4.38 22.96
C VAL A 366 -19.10 -5.28 22.69
N ILE A 367 -18.73 -5.43 21.42
CA ILE A 367 -17.51 -6.12 21.01
C ILE A 367 -16.58 -5.12 20.34
N ILE A 368 -15.34 -5.05 20.81
CA ILE A 368 -14.27 -4.24 20.23
C ILE A 368 -13.33 -5.21 19.51
N PHE A 369 -13.17 -5.03 18.20
CA PHE A 369 -12.18 -5.75 17.42
C PHE A 369 -10.88 -4.94 17.41
N SER A 370 -9.83 -5.51 18.01
CA SER A 370 -8.52 -4.89 18.10
C SER A 370 -7.57 -5.59 17.13
N PRO A 371 -7.20 -4.96 16.00
CA PRO A 371 -6.32 -5.57 15.01
C PRO A 371 -4.97 -6.01 15.62
N HIS A 372 -4.37 -5.16 16.45
CA HIS A 372 -3.20 -5.46 17.27
C HIS A 372 -3.51 -5.38 18.80
N PRO A 373 -2.79 -6.11 19.69
CA PRO A 373 -3.04 -6.10 21.14
C PRO A 373 -2.66 -4.83 21.93
N ASP A 374 -2.90 -3.66 21.36
CA ASP A 374 -2.71 -2.32 21.93
C ASP A 374 -3.58 -1.26 21.22
N ASP A 375 -4.03 -1.52 20.00
CA ASP A 375 -4.91 -0.64 19.21
C ASP A 375 -6.20 -0.24 19.94
N ASP A 376 -6.79 -1.12 20.74
CA ASP A 376 -7.98 -0.85 21.55
C ASP A 376 -7.75 0.31 22.53
N VAL A 377 -6.58 0.35 23.16
CA VAL A 377 -6.20 1.39 24.11
C VAL A 377 -5.67 2.62 23.38
N VAL A 378 -4.76 2.45 22.41
CA VAL A 378 -4.08 3.55 21.71
C VAL A 378 -5.02 4.32 20.78
N SER A 379 -5.93 3.62 20.10
CA SER A 379 -6.78 4.23 19.07
C SER A 379 -8.14 4.68 19.60
N MET A 380 -8.69 3.99 20.61
CA MET A 380 -10.04 4.27 21.10
C MET A 380 -10.20 4.21 22.63
N GLY A 381 -9.10 4.32 23.39
CA GLY A 381 -9.09 4.16 24.85
C GLY A 381 -10.14 5.01 25.59
N GLY A 382 -10.37 6.26 25.17
CA GLY A 382 -11.40 7.11 25.79
C GLY A 382 -12.85 6.63 25.54
N THR A 383 -13.13 6.12 24.34
CA THR A 383 -14.44 5.50 24.03
C THR A 383 -14.59 4.18 24.78
N PHE A 384 -13.53 3.39 24.81
CA PHE A 384 -13.47 2.12 25.52
C PHE A 384 -13.74 2.31 27.03
N ASP A 385 -13.02 3.21 27.71
CA ASP A 385 -13.24 3.54 29.12
C ASP A 385 -14.68 4.05 29.38
N ARG A 386 -15.22 4.90 28.50
CA ARG A 386 -16.61 5.37 28.61
C ARG A 386 -17.63 4.25 28.52
N LEU A 387 -17.43 3.28 27.63
CA LEU A 387 -18.33 2.14 27.53
C LEU A 387 -18.34 1.31 28.82
N VAL A 388 -17.18 1.09 29.44
CA VAL A 388 -17.08 0.32 30.68
C VAL A 388 -17.64 1.09 31.87
N SER A 389 -17.23 2.35 32.05
CA SER A 389 -17.71 3.20 33.15
C SER A 389 -19.22 3.48 33.09
N GLN A 390 -19.84 3.41 31.90
CA GLN A 390 -21.30 3.52 31.72
C GLN A 390 -22.05 2.19 31.94
N GLY A 391 -21.35 1.12 32.35
CA GLY A 391 -21.96 -0.16 32.71
C GLY A 391 -22.34 -1.05 31.53
N HIS A 392 -21.75 -0.83 30.35
CA HIS A 392 -21.91 -1.76 29.23
C HIS A 392 -21.05 -3.01 29.43
N LYS A 393 -21.55 -4.16 28.97
CA LYS A 393 -20.79 -5.41 28.97
C LYS A 393 -19.89 -5.43 27.73
N VAL A 394 -18.66 -4.99 27.89
CA VAL A 394 -17.68 -4.90 26.80
C VAL A 394 -16.84 -6.19 26.72
N HIS A 395 -16.62 -6.64 25.49
CA HIS A 395 -15.74 -7.74 25.11
C HIS A 395 -14.70 -7.22 24.13
N ILE A 396 -13.48 -7.75 24.19
CA ILE A 396 -12.41 -7.37 23.27
C ILE A 396 -11.92 -8.61 22.54
N ALA A 397 -11.80 -8.52 21.23
CA ALA A 397 -11.30 -9.58 20.37
C ALA A 397 -10.00 -9.11 19.69
N TYR A 398 -8.87 -9.57 20.23
CA TYR A 398 -7.55 -9.35 19.64
C TYR A 398 -7.34 -10.29 18.46
N GLN A 399 -7.10 -9.70 17.29
CA GLN A 399 -7.03 -10.44 16.03
C GLN A 399 -5.69 -11.17 15.85
N VAL A 400 -4.59 -10.60 16.33
CA VAL A 400 -3.22 -11.13 16.16
C VAL A 400 -2.51 -11.37 17.49
N LYS A 401 -1.42 -12.15 17.47
CA LYS A 401 -0.59 -12.45 18.66
C LYS A 401 0.28 -11.27 19.12
N GLY A 402 0.61 -10.35 18.22
CA GLY A 402 1.49 -9.21 18.48
C GLY A 402 2.94 -9.58 18.83
N ASN A 403 3.37 -10.78 18.46
CA ASN A 403 4.71 -11.29 18.75
C ASN A 403 5.83 -10.48 18.07
N ILE A 404 5.57 -9.88 16.91
CA ILE A 404 6.55 -9.05 16.17
C ILE A 404 6.85 -7.74 16.92
N ALA A 405 5.91 -7.24 17.74
CA ALA A 405 6.05 -5.96 18.45
C ALA A 405 6.82 -6.06 19.78
N VAL A 406 7.22 -7.27 20.20
CA VAL A 406 7.98 -7.48 21.43
C VAL A 406 9.46 -7.60 21.08
N SER A 407 10.28 -6.74 21.69
CA SER A 407 11.72 -6.73 21.48
C SER A 407 12.38 -8.00 22.04
N ASP A 408 13.50 -8.41 21.45
CA ASP A 408 14.31 -9.52 21.98
C ASP A 408 14.80 -9.22 23.40
N HIS A 409 15.11 -7.95 23.69
CA HIS A 409 15.51 -7.50 25.01
C HIS A 409 14.41 -7.70 26.06
N ASP A 410 13.16 -7.34 25.75
CA ASP A 410 12.05 -7.57 26.67
C ASP A 410 11.76 -9.06 26.82
N ALA A 411 11.75 -9.81 25.72
CA ALA A 411 11.58 -11.26 25.78
C ALA A 411 12.64 -11.94 26.65
N LEU A 412 13.90 -11.51 26.53
CA LEU A 412 15.03 -11.98 27.32
C LEU A 412 14.81 -11.68 28.81
N LYS A 413 14.45 -10.45 29.15
CA LYS A 413 14.15 -10.03 30.52
C LYS A 413 13.05 -10.90 31.16
N PHE A 414 11.95 -11.16 30.45
CA PHE A 414 10.86 -11.99 30.97
C PHE A 414 11.27 -13.45 31.20
N ILE A 415 12.02 -14.04 30.27
CA ILE A 415 12.45 -15.45 30.42
C ILE A 415 13.51 -15.60 31.52
N GLU A 416 14.41 -14.63 31.69
CA GLU A 416 15.41 -14.62 32.76
C GLU A 416 14.75 -14.50 34.13
N VAL A 417 13.79 -13.60 34.31
CA VAL A 417 12.99 -13.51 35.54
C VAL A 417 12.29 -14.84 35.84
N SER A 418 11.67 -15.46 34.82
CA SER A 418 11.04 -16.78 34.99
C SER A 418 12.04 -17.87 35.38
N ARG A 419 13.22 -17.89 34.77
CA ARG A 419 14.27 -18.87 35.10
C ARG A 419 14.71 -18.71 36.55
N ASP A 420 14.97 -17.48 36.98
CA ASP A 420 15.48 -17.19 38.32
C ASP A 420 14.43 -17.51 39.40
N MET A 421 13.15 -17.21 39.14
CA MET A 421 12.05 -17.52 40.06
C MET A 421 11.82 -19.03 40.23
N PHE A 422 11.86 -19.80 39.13
CA PHE A 422 11.52 -21.22 39.15
C PHE A 422 12.74 -22.15 39.17
N LYS A 423 13.96 -21.61 39.19
CA LYS A 423 15.22 -22.35 39.04
C LYS A 423 15.19 -23.33 37.85
N ASN A 424 14.53 -22.91 36.77
CA ASN A 424 14.21 -23.78 35.64
C ASN A 424 15.33 -23.72 34.58
N ASP A 425 16.35 -24.55 34.76
CA ASP A 425 17.46 -24.72 33.81
C ASP A 425 17.17 -25.78 32.73
N SER A 426 15.90 -25.90 32.31
CA SER A 426 15.56 -26.80 31.21
C SER A 426 16.31 -26.43 29.93
N LYS A 427 16.66 -27.45 29.14
CA LYS A 427 17.27 -27.29 27.81
C LYS A 427 16.51 -26.28 26.94
N SER A 428 15.17 -26.30 27.01
CA SER A 428 14.30 -25.41 26.25
C SER A 428 14.46 -23.91 26.60
N VAL A 429 14.62 -23.59 27.90
CA VAL A 429 14.83 -22.21 28.37
C VAL A 429 16.22 -21.71 27.96
N ASN A 430 17.23 -22.56 28.11
CA ASN A 430 18.60 -22.24 27.71
C ASN A 430 18.73 -22.03 26.19
N GLU A 431 18.02 -22.80 25.37
CA GLU A 431 17.97 -22.62 23.92
C GLU A 431 17.30 -21.29 23.53
N LEU A 432 16.18 -20.93 24.18
CA LEU A 432 15.50 -19.64 23.97
C LEU A 432 16.40 -18.44 24.30
N ILE A 433 17.07 -18.47 25.45
CA ILE A 433 18.00 -17.41 25.88
C ILE A 433 19.16 -17.31 24.89
N LYS A 434 19.70 -18.45 24.45
CA LYS A 434 20.78 -18.48 23.46
C LYS A 434 20.35 -17.89 22.12
N GLU A 435 19.12 -18.18 21.68
CA GLU A 435 18.57 -17.61 20.44
C GLU A 435 18.41 -16.09 20.58
N LEU A 436 17.75 -15.61 21.63
CA LEU A 436 17.52 -14.17 21.88
C LEU A 436 18.81 -13.35 22.03
N ARG A 437 19.88 -13.95 22.58
CA ARG A 437 21.20 -13.27 22.73
C ARG A 437 22.04 -13.26 21.45
N ASN A 438 21.87 -14.26 20.59
CA ASN A 438 22.69 -14.44 19.38
C ASN A 438 21.93 -14.13 18.10
N ASN A 439 20.73 -13.56 18.19
CA ASN A 439 19.89 -13.38 17.02
C ASN A 439 20.50 -12.33 16.10
N LYS A 440 20.62 -12.68 14.82
CA LYS A 440 20.93 -11.71 13.78
C LYS A 440 19.61 -11.10 13.33
N PRO A 441 19.55 -9.78 13.05
CA PRO A 441 18.32 -9.11 12.63
C PRO A 441 17.60 -9.84 11.49
N ASP A 442 18.35 -10.47 10.58
CA ASP A 442 17.83 -11.09 9.34
C ASP A 442 17.20 -12.48 9.52
N LYS A 443 17.21 -13.05 10.73
CA LYS A 443 16.71 -14.42 10.96
C LYS A 443 15.28 -14.39 11.48
N ILE A 444 14.41 -15.20 10.85
CA ILE A 444 13.05 -15.42 11.36
C ILE A 444 13.13 -16.14 12.72
N ASP A 445 12.50 -15.54 13.72
CA ASP A 445 12.38 -16.11 15.06
C ASP A 445 11.79 -17.53 15.01
N SER A 446 12.39 -18.44 15.79
CA SER A 446 11.83 -19.76 16.01
C SER A 446 10.39 -19.67 16.52
N GLN A 447 9.61 -20.73 16.30
CA GLN A 447 8.24 -20.79 16.83
C GLN A 447 8.21 -20.58 18.34
N SER A 448 9.23 -21.05 19.05
CA SER A 448 9.36 -20.92 20.51
C SER A 448 9.54 -19.45 20.92
N VAL A 449 10.42 -18.69 20.25
CA VAL A 449 10.61 -17.25 20.50
C VAL A 449 9.33 -16.47 20.18
N ARG A 450 8.70 -16.76 19.03
CA ARG A 450 7.43 -16.12 18.64
C ARG A 450 6.29 -16.41 19.62
N ASN A 451 6.26 -17.61 20.21
CA ASN A 451 5.30 -17.95 21.26
C ASN A 451 5.57 -17.17 22.54
N LEU A 452 6.82 -17.10 23.01
CA LEU A 452 7.21 -16.31 24.19
C LEU A 452 6.79 -14.85 24.04
N LYS A 453 7.19 -14.21 22.93
CA LYS A 453 6.81 -12.84 22.60
C LYS A 453 5.29 -12.64 22.54
N GLY A 454 4.58 -13.57 21.91
CA GLY A 454 3.12 -13.55 21.88
C GLY A 454 2.47 -13.67 23.26
N PHE A 455 3.05 -14.47 24.17
CA PHE A 455 2.55 -14.57 25.54
C PHE A 455 2.78 -13.28 26.34
N ILE A 456 3.93 -12.63 26.19
CA ILE A 456 4.22 -11.34 26.82
C ILE A 456 3.15 -10.33 26.39
N ARG A 457 2.96 -10.15 25.08
CA ARG A 457 1.97 -9.21 24.54
C ARG A 457 0.55 -9.54 24.96
N LYS A 458 0.18 -10.82 25.01
CA LYS A 458 -1.11 -11.28 25.54
C LYS A 458 -1.30 -10.86 27.01
N ARG A 459 -0.26 -10.97 27.85
CA ARG A 459 -0.35 -10.59 29.27
C ARG A 459 -0.42 -9.08 29.47
N GLU A 460 0.30 -8.31 28.66
CA GLU A 460 0.20 -6.84 28.62
C GLU A 460 -1.22 -6.38 28.25
N ALA A 461 -1.79 -6.95 27.19
CA ALA A 461 -3.16 -6.65 26.78
C ALA A 461 -4.17 -6.99 27.89
N ILE A 462 -4.08 -8.17 28.50
CA ILE A 462 -4.94 -8.53 29.64
C ILE A 462 -4.79 -7.52 30.79
N ALA A 463 -3.56 -7.12 31.14
CA ALA A 463 -3.33 -6.14 32.19
C ALA A 463 -4.00 -4.78 31.88
N ALA A 464 -3.93 -4.32 30.63
CA ALA A 464 -4.61 -3.11 30.19
C ALA A 464 -6.13 -3.23 30.30
N THR A 465 -6.70 -4.37 29.89
CA THR A 465 -8.16 -4.60 30.01
C THR A 465 -8.62 -4.64 31.46
N ARG A 466 -7.83 -5.23 32.37
CA ARG A 466 -8.11 -5.23 33.82
C ARG A 466 -8.07 -3.83 34.41
N TYR A 467 -7.12 -3.00 34.01
CA TYR A 467 -7.03 -1.61 34.44
C TYR A 467 -8.31 -0.82 34.09
N ILE A 468 -8.88 -1.08 32.91
CA ILE A 468 -10.14 -0.46 32.45
C ILE A 468 -11.38 -1.10 33.11
N GLY A 469 -11.24 -2.21 33.83
CA GLY A 469 -12.33 -2.87 34.55
C GLY A 469 -13.02 -4.00 33.77
N ILE A 470 -12.38 -4.53 32.73
CA ILE A 470 -12.87 -5.70 31.98
C ILE A 470 -12.43 -7.00 32.67
N PRO A 471 -13.36 -7.94 32.93
CA PRO A 471 -13.00 -9.27 33.40
C PRO A 471 -12.21 -10.05 32.34
N ASP A 472 -11.23 -10.84 32.76
CA ASP A 472 -10.43 -11.70 31.86
C ASP A 472 -11.28 -12.58 30.93
N SER A 473 -12.45 -13.04 31.39
CA SER A 473 -13.39 -13.85 30.60
C SER A 473 -14.00 -13.12 29.41
N ASN A 474 -13.90 -11.79 29.37
CA ASN A 474 -14.35 -10.94 28.27
C ASN A 474 -13.20 -10.53 27.33
N THR A 475 -11.97 -11.02 27.57
CA THR A 475 -10.79 -10.70 26.75
C THR A 475 -10.41 -11.91 25.87
N HIS A 476 -10.61 -11.79 24.57
CA HIS A 476 -10.52 -12.88 23.60
C HIS A 476 -9.31 -12.73 22.69
N PHE A 477 -8.61 -13.83 22.43
CA PHE A 477 -7.44 -13.86 21.54
C PHE A 477 -7.73 -14.80 20.37
N MET A 478 -7.99 -14.24 19.20
CA MET A 478 -8.36 -15.00 18.00
C MET A 478 -7.16 -15.71 17.37
N ASN A 479 -5.96 -15.13 17.49
CA ASN A 479 -4.72 -15.67 16.92
C ASN A 479 -4.86 -16.05 15.44
N LEU A 480 -5.41 -15.15 14.63
CA LEU A 480 -5.74 -15.43 13.23
C LEU A 480 -4.50 -15.95 12.46
N PRO A 481 -4.53 -17.17 11.90
CA PRO A 481 -3.37 -17.83 11.28
C PRO A 481 -2.74 -17.06 10.11
N PHE A 482 -3.57 -16.27 9.40
CA PHE A 482 -3.15 -15.36 8.34
C PHE A 482 -2.00 -14.43 8.78
N TYR A 483 -1.95 -14.05 10.06
CA TYR A 483 -0.98 -13.11 10.63
C TYR A 483 0.19 -13.80 11.36
N ASP A 484 0.18 -15.12 11.55
CA ASP A 484 1.18 -15.84 12.37
C ASP A 484 2.31 -16.48 11.54
N THR A 485 2.90 -15.72 10.63
CA THR A 485 3.95 -16.22 9.71
C THR A 485 5.36 -16.07 10.28
N GLY A 486 5.52 -15.29 11.36
CA GLY A 486 6.84 -14.85 11.83
C GLY A 486 7.55 -13.90 10.87
N ARG A 487 6.86 -13.47 9.80
CA ARG A 487 7.28 -12.51 8.80
C ARG A 487 6.27 -11.37 8.76
N ILE A 488 6.64 -10.26 8.14
CA ILE A 488 5.69 -9.19 7.83
C ILE A 488 4.72 -9.62 6.71
N LYS A 489 5.16 -10.51 5.81
CA LYS A 489 4.32 -11.12 4.76
C LYS A 489 3.31 -12.07 5.41
N LYS A 490 2.03 -11.82 5.16
CA LYS A 490 0.89 -12.61 5.66
C LYS A 490 0.68 -13.84 4.76
N ASN A 491 0.14 -14.93 5.32
CA ASN A 491 -0.26 -16.09 4.52
C ASN A 491 -1.44 -15.71 3.60
N PRO A 492 -1.81 -16.50 2.59
CA PRO A 492 -3.08 -16.29 1.89
C PRO A 492 -4.27 -16.38 2.86
N HIS A 493 -5.38 -15.70 2.56
CA HIS A 493 -6.65 -15.95 3.24
C HIS A 493 -7.10 -17.37 2.86
N THR A 494 -6.96 -18.34 3.77
CA THR A 494 -7.53 -19.68 3.63
C THR A 494 -8.91 -19.76 4.23
#